data_AF-A0A3T0Y3R0-F1
#
_entry.id   AF-A0A3T0Y3R0-F1
#
_cell.length_a   1.000
_cell.length_b   1.000
_cell.length_c   1.000
_cell.angle_alpha   90.00
_cell.angle_beta   90.00
_cell.angle_gamma   90.00
#
_symmetry.space_group_name_H-M   'P 1'
#
loop_
_entity.id
_entity.type
_entity.pdbx_description
1 polymer ?
#
loop_
_entity_poly.entity_id
_entity_poly.type
_entity_poly.pdbx_seq_one_letter_code
_entity_poly.pdbx_strand_id
1 'polypeptide(L)' 'MATLGQDVRAELPGGVMLSGRALALDPHGALIVRDEDGERHTVSAGDVVHLRPQE' A
#
# COMPACT_ATOMS: atom_id res chain seq x y z
N MET A 1 -11.24 -6.76 11.48
CA MET A 1 -10.82 -6.50 10.09
C MET A 1 -10.43 -5.04 10.00
N ALA A 2 -9.12 -4.75 9.96
CA ALA A 2 -8.58 -3.42 9.72
C ALA A 2 -7.26 -3.60 8.98
N THR A 3 -7.19 -3.16 7.72
CA THR A 3 -5.99 -3.24 6.86
C THR A 3 -4.86 -2.33 7.32
N LEU A 4 -5.13 -1.37 8.22
CA LEU A 4 -4.11 -0.51 8.83
C LEU A 4 -3.23 -1.31 9.79
N GLY A 5 -1.91 -1.20 9.61
CA GLY A 5 -0.90 -1.88 10.41
C GLY A 5 -0.50 -3.26 9.90
N GLN A 6 -1.12 -3.75 8.82
CA GLN A 6 -0.73 -4.99 8.16
C GLN A 6 0.26 -4.73 7.04
N ASP A 7 1.11 -5.72 6.79
CA ASP A 7 2.00 -5.74 5.64
C ASP A 7 1.19 -6.05 4.38
N VAL A 8 1.28 -5.15 3.41
CA VAL A 8 0.52 -5.15 2.17
C VAL A 8 1.47 -5.15 0.98
N ARG A 9 0.99 -5.70 -0.12
CA ARG A 9 1.65 -5.61 -1.43
C ARG A 9 0.71 -4.90 -2.39
N ALA A 10 1.15 -3.82 -3.01
CA ALA A 10 0.45 -3.12 -4.06
C ALA A 10 1.15 -3.36 -5.40
N GLU A 11 0.36 -3.49 -6.46
CA GLU A 11 0.87 -3.59 -7.84
C GLU A 11 0.51 -2.30 -8.56
N LEU A 12 1.52 -1.48 -8.82
CA LEU A 12 1.44 -0.18 -9.47
C LEU A 12 1.45 -0.31 -11.01
N PRO A 13 0.93 0.69 -11.73
CA PRO A 13 1.02 0.75 -13.18
C PRO A 13 2.48 0.68 -13.65
N GLY A 14 2.69 -0.04 -14.75
CA GLY A 14 4.04 -0.33 -15.26
C GLY A 14 4.64 -1.63 -14.72
N GLY A 15 3.88 -2.43 -13.96
CA GLY A 15 4.32 -3.71 -13.43
C GLY A 15 5.24 -3.59 -12.20
N VAL A 16 5.25 -2.41 -11.58
CA VAL A 16 6.03 -2.17 -10.36
C VAL A 16 5.27 -2.76 -9.18
N MET A 17 5.95 -3.55 -8.36
CA MET A 17 5.36 -4.10 -7.14
C MET A 17 5.96 -3.37 -5.94
N LEU A 18 5.09 -2.82 -5.10
CA LEU A 18 5.44 -2.16 -3.87
C LEU A 18 5.00 -3.05 -2.70
N SER A 19 5.92 -3.40 -1.82
CA SER A 19 5.62 -4.13 -0.59
C SER A 19 5.94 -3.26 0.62
N GLY A 20 5.07 -3.25 1.61
CA GLY A 20 5.32 -2.50 2.82
C GLY A 20 4.14 -2.46 3.76
N ARG A 21 4.25 -1.69 4.83
CA ARG A 21 3.21 -1.58 5.85
C ARG A 21 2.20 -0.50 5.51
N ALA A 22 0.92 -0.86 5.49
CA ALA A 22 -0.17 0.10 5.38
C ALA A 22 -0.21 1.00 6.63
N LEU A 23 0.13 2.28 6.47
CA LEU A 23 0.17 3.25 7.56
C LEU A 23 -1.15 3.98 7.74
N ALA A 24 -1.70 4.52 6.65
CA ALA A 24 -2.86 5.40 6.68
C ALA A 24 -3.53 5.48 5.31
N LEU A 25 -4.74 6.03 5.28
CA LEU A 25 -5.39 6.49 4.06
C LEU A 25 -5.35 8.02 4.04
N ASP A 26 -4.95 8.59 2.91
CA ASP A 26 -4.99 10.04 2.67
C ASP A 26 -6.44 10.50 2.42
N PRO A 27 -6.78 11.80 2.54
CA PRO A 27 -8.16 12.30 2.38
C PRO A 27 -8.78 12.03 1.01
N HIS A 28 -7.94 11.78 0.01
CA HIS A 28 -8.34 11.41 -1.34
C HIS A 28 -8.61 9.91 -1.52
N GLY A 29 -8.43 9.09 -0.47
CA GLY A 29 -8.60 7.63 -0.50
C GLY A 29 -7.37 6.86 -0.98
N ALA A 30 -6.20 7.49 -1.04
CA ALA A 30 -4.94 6.84 -1.37
C ALA A 30 -4.33 6.15 -0.14
N LEU A 31 -3.78 4.95 -0.31
CA LEU A 31 -3.12 4.20 0.76
C LEU A 31 -1.66 4.63 0.90
N ILE A 32 -1.28 5.06 2.09
CA ILE A 32 0.09 5.35 2.45
C ILE A 32 0.73 4.05 2.92
N VAL A 33 1.72 3.58 2.17
CA VAL A 33 2.49 2.38 2.45
C VAL A 33 3.91 2.79 2.82
N ARG A 34 4.44 2.21 3.90
CA ARG A 34 5.85 2.37 4.27
C ARG A 34 6.63 1.15 3.84
N ASP A 35 7.59 1.35 2.96
CA ASP A 35 8.50 0.31 2.49
C ASP A 35 9.48 -0.12 3.61
N GLU A 36 10.21 -1.20 3.39
CA GLU A 36 11.24 -1.74 4.30
C GLU A 36 12.41 -0.76 4.52
N ASP A 37 12.74 0.08 3.53
CA ASP A 37 13.71 1.17 3.71
C ASP A 37 13.17 2.32 4.60
N GLY A 38 11.87 2.29 4.89
CA GLY A 38 11.17 3.26 5.70
C GLY A 38 10.64 4.47 4.93
N GLU A 39 10.82 4.49 3.62
CA GLU A 39 10.22 5.47 2.71
C GLU A 39 8.69 5.32 2.65
N ARG A 40 7.99 6.44 2.48
CA ARG A 40 6.52 6.49 2.41
C ARG A 40 6.08 6.66 0.97
N HIS A 41 5.30 5.70 0.48
CA HIS A 41 4.72 5.72 -0.84
C HIS A 41 3.21 5.93 -0.73
N THR A 42 2.70 6.82 -1.58
CA THR A 42 1.25 7.06 -1.67
C THR A 42 0.72 6.29 -2.87
N VAL A 43 -0.23 5.39 -2.63
CA VAL A 43 -0.79 4.51 -3.65
C VAL A 43 -2.27 4.83 -3.84
N SER A 44 -2.63 5.38 -5.00
CA SER A 44 -4.02 5.73 -5.32
C SER A 44 -4.86 4.49 -5.64
N ALA A 45 -6.14 4.49 -5.27
CA ALA A 45 -7.03 3.34 -5.48
C ALA A 45 -7.22 2.92 -6.96
N GLY A 46 -6.89 3.78 -7.93
CA GLY A 46 -6.88 3.44 -9.36
C GLY A 46 -5.72 2.54 -9.79
N ASP A 47 -4.69 2.45 -8.95
CA ASP A 47 -3.42 1.78 -9.21
C ASP A 47 -3.24 0.55 -8.31
N VAL A 48 -4.31 0.02 -7.72
CA VAL A 48 -4.25 -1.05 -6.72
C VAL A 48 -5.02 -2.27 -7.21
N VAL A 49 -4.27 -3.26 -7.70
CA VAL A 49 -4.87 -4.51 -8.20
C VAL A 49 -5.12 -5.54 -7.10
N HIS A 50 -4.32 -5.57 -6.02
CA HIS A 50 -4.51 -6.58 -4.98
C HIS A 50 -3.78 -6.31 -3.65
N LEU A 51 -4.44 -5.73 -2.66
CA LEU A 51 -3.90 -5.66 -1.28
C LEU A 51 -4.29 -6.92 -0.53
N ARG A 52 -3.42 -7.93 -0.54
CA ARG A 52 -3.52 -9.04 0.42
C ARG A 52 -2.69 -8.70 1.66
N PRO A 53 -3.25 -8.82 2.88
CA PRO A 53 -2.39 -8.89 4.06
C PRO A 53 -1.49 -10.13 3.91
N GLN A 54 -0.20 -9.97 4.17
CA GLN A 54 0.65 -11.14 4.42
C GLN A 54 0.28 -11.66 5.81
N GLU A 55 -0.18 -12.91 5.87
CA GLU A 55 -0.55 -13.60 7.12
C GLU A 55 0.64 -13.77 8.06
#